data_AF-A0A534BCB0-F1
#
_entry.id   AF-A0A534BCB0-F1
#
_cell.length_a   1.000
_cell.length_b   1.000
_cell.length_c   1.000
_cell.angle_alpha   90.00
_cell.angle_beta   90.00
_cell.angle_gamma   90.00
#
_symmetry.space_group_name_H-M   'P 1'
#
loop_
_entity.id
_entity.type
_entity.pdbx_description
1 polymer ?
#
loop_
_entity_poly.entity_id
_entity_poly.type
_entity_poly.pdbx_seq_one_letter_code
_entity_poly.pdbx_strand_id
1 'polypeptide(L)'
;MHEHAELGVAAHWTYKEGGLRDAQYQRKIEWVRRLLAPHDGLDAGASADGDLLEGMRTELFADRVYVLTPKGEVIDVPRGATPLDFAYSVHTSLGHRCRGAKANGRIVPLTHTLANGEVVEIITGKHDAPSRDWLAPEHGYLVSARNRSKVRAWFRKQDVGGNRSAGRAIAERELSRIGVRPERRPTPIISTSCSARARSR
;
A
#
# COMPACT_ATOMS: atom_id res chain seq x y z
N MET A 1 -23.06 -8.86 -35.28
CA MET A 1 -23.35 -9.93 -34.30
C MET A 1 -22.39 -11.13 -34.37
N HIS A 2 -21.44 -11.19 -35.31
CA HIS A 2 -20.43 -12.27 -35.35
C HIS A 2 -19.16 -11.99 -34.52
N GLU A 3 -18.70 -10.75 -34.40
CA GLU A 3 -17.46 -10.43 -33.65
C GLU A 3 -17.54 -10.66 -32.13
N HIS A 4 -18.75 -10.67 -31.55
CA HIS A 4 -18.94 -10.88 -30.11
C HIS A 4 -18.81 -12.35 -29.70
N ALA A 5 -19.03 -13.27 -30.63
CA ALA A 5 -18.93 -14.71 -30.41
C ALA A 5 -17.48 -15.22 -30.59
N GLU A 6 -16.66 -14.54 -31.41
CA GLU A 6 -15.30 -15.00 -31.72
C GLU A 6 -14.22 -14.51 -30.75
N LEU A 7 -14.43 -13.35 -30.11
CA LEU A 7 -13.42 -12.73 -29.22
C LEU A 7 -13.78 -12.73 -27.73
N GLY A 8 -14.99 -13.21 -27.40
CA GLY A 8 -15.52 -13.25 -26.04
C GLY A 8 -15.57 -11.88 -25.32
N VAL A 9 -15.90 -11.92 -24.03
CA VAL A 9 -16.00 -10.72 -23.14
C VAL A 9 -14.63 -10.05 -22.92
N ALA A 10 -13.53 -10.74 -23.24
CA ALA A 10 -12.17 -10.32 -22.90
C ALA A 10 -11.58 -9.25 -23.83
N ALA A 11 -11.97 -9.21 -25.12
CA ALA A 11 -11.34 -8.28 -26.07
C ALA A 11 -11.83 -6.82 -25.92
N HIS A 12 -13.08 -6.63 -25.50
CA HIS A 12 -13.73 -5.31 -25.51
C HIS A 12 -13.28 -4.40 -24.35
N TRP A 13 -12.75 -4.97 -23.25
CA TRP A 13 -12.33 -4.17 -22.09
C TRP A 13 -11.04 -3.36 -22.37
N THR A 14 -10.14 -3.90 -23.20
CA THR A 14 -8.85 -3.28 -23.53
C THR A 14 -8.97 -1.96 -24.30
N TYR A 15 -10.10 -1.72 -24.97
CA TYR A 15 -10.30 -0.52 -25.80
C TYR A 15 -10.87 0.67 -25.01
N LYS A 16 -11.62 0.43 -23.92
CA LYS A 16 -12.34 1.49 -23.19
C LYS A 16 -11.63 2.04 -21.96
N GLU A 17 -10.67 1.31 -21.41
CA GLU A 17 -9.86 1.76 -20.28
C GLU A 17 -8.40 1.90 -20.69
N GLY A 18 -8.11 2.94 -21.46
CA GLY A 18 -6.75 3.39 -21.76
C GLY A 18 -6.04 3.97 -20.53
N GLY A 19 -5.91 3.19 -19.45
CA GLY A 19 -5.26 3.57 -18.20
C GLY A 19 -4.23 2.52 -17.80
N LEU A 20 -2.99 2.97 -17.60
CA LEU A 20 -1.80 2.26 -17.08
C LEU A 20 -1.93 0.73 -16.98
N ARG A 21 -1.22 0.01 -17.86
CA ARG A 21 -0.94 -1.43 -17.78
C ARG A 21 -0.71 -1.85 -16.32
N ASP A 22 -1.73 -2.42 -15.68
CA ASP A 22 -1.62 -2.91 -14.32
C ASP A 22 -0.56 -4.02 -14.32
N ALA A 23 0.57 -3.79 -13.66
CA ALA A 23 1.66 -4.75 -13.56
C ALA A 23 1.19 -6.07 -12.90
N GLN A 24 0.06 -6.04 -12.19
CA GLN A 24 -0.58 -7.24 -11.67
C GLN A 24 -1.31 -8.05 -12.76
N TYR A 25 -1.92 -7.38 -13.76
CA TYR A 25 -2.59 -8.05 -14.88
C TYR A 25 -1.60 -8.67 -15.87
N GLN A 26 -0.48 -7.99 -16.15
CA GLN A 26 0.61 -8.57 -16.95
C GLN A 26 1.16 -9.86 -16.34
N ARG A 27 1.31 -9.91 -15.00
CA ARG A 27 1.69 -11.13 -14.29
C ARG A 27 0.64 -12.24 -14.41
N LYS A 28 -0.65 -11.92 -14.44
CA LYS A 28 -1.72 -12.90 -14.70
C LYS A 28 -1.65 -13.47 -16.12
N ILE A 29 -1.35 -12.63 -17.13
CA ILE A 29 -1.18 -13.08 -18.51
C ILE A 29 0.06 -13.97 -18.64
N GLU A 30 1.17 -13.57 -18.03
CA GLU A 30 2.42 -14.34 -18.03
C GLU A 30 2.24 -15.70 -17.33
N TRP A 31 1.39 -15.77 -16.31
CA TRP A 31 0.96 -17.00 -15.66
C TRP A 31 0.14 -17.91 -16.57
N VAL A 32 -0.90 -17.39 -17.24
CA VAL A 32 -1.70 -18.17 -18.22
C VAL A 32 -0.80 -18.71 -19.33
N ARG A 33 0.19 -17.93 -19.77
CA ARG A 33 1.18 -18.37 -20.76
C ARG A 33 2.09 -19.49 -20.25
N ARG A 34 2.48 -19.48 -18.97
CA ARG A 34 3.23 -20.59 -18.36
C ARG A 34 2.40 -21.87 -18.24
N LEU A 35 1.11 -21.74 -17.94
CA LEU A 35 0.20 -22.89 -17.83
C LEU A 35 -0.10 -23.56 -19.18
N LEU A 36 -0.10 -22.77 -20.26
CA LEU A 36 -0.31 -23.22 -21.63
C LEU A 36 0.99 -23.59 -22.35
N ALA A 37 2.15 -23.39 -21.72
CA ALA A 37 3.43 -23.78 -22.30
C ALA A 37 3.46 -25.32 -22.37
N PRO A 38 3.66 -25.91 -23.56
CA PRO A 38 3.79 -27.36 -23.68
C PRO A 38 4.94 -27.85 -22.80
N HIS A 39 4.64 -28.79 -21.90
CA HIS A 39 5.66 -29.51 -21.16
C HIS A 39 6.32 -30.52 -22.11
N ASP A 40 7.27 -30.06 -22.92
CA ASP A 40 8.10 -30.95 -23.73
C ASP A 40 9.03 -31.73 -22.81
N GLY A 41 8.57 -32.92 -22.45
CA GLY A 41 9.32 -33.94 -21.73
C GLY A 41 9.12 -33.88 -20.22
N LEU A 42 8.26 -34.77 -19.72
CA LEU A 42 8.68 -35.88 -18.85
C LEU A 42 7.45 -36.57 -18.28
N ASP A 43 7.23 -37.80 -18.73
CA ASP A 43 6.55 -38.85 -17.98
C ASP A 43 7.17 -38.98 -16.58
N ALA A 44 6.56 -38.43 -15.53
CA ALA A 44 6.78 -38.85 -14.15
C ALA A 44 5.78 -38.19 -13.17
N GLY A 45 4.74 -38.96 -12.81
CA GLY A 45 4.18 -38.94 -11.45
C GLY A 45 3.28 -37.75 -11.08
N ALA A 46 1.98 -38.04 -11.02
CA ALA A 46 0.90 -37.21 -10.48
C ALA A 46 1.01 -36.88 -8.96
N SER A 47 2.22 -36.58 -8.47
CA SER A 47 2.50 -36.36 -7.05
C SER A 47 3.38 -35.12 -6.78
N ALA A 48 4.07 -34.59 -7.79
CA ALA A 48 4.81 -33.32 -7.69
C ALA A 48 3.91 -32.09 -7.97
N ASP A 49 2.75 -32.30 -8.60
CA ASP A 49 1.79 -31.23 -8.95
C ASP A 49 1.06 -30.67 -7.73
N GLY A 50 0.80 -31.49 -6.70
CA GLY A 50 -0.01 -31.09 -5.54
C GLY A 50 0.61 -29.95 -4.72
N ASP A 51 1.87 -30.08 -4.30
CA ASP A 51 2.55 -29.10 -3.44
C ASP A 51 2.89 -27.80 -4.18
N LEU A 52 3.21 -27.88 -5.48
CA LEU A 52 3.47 -26.71 -6.30
C LEU A 52 2.16 -25.95 -6.59
N LEU A 53 1.07 -26.66 -6.85
CA LEU A 53 -0.27 -26.08 -6.99
C LEU A 53 -0.80 -25.50 -5.67
N GLU A 54 -0.55 -26.11 -4.52
CA GLU A 54 -1.01 -25.65 -3.19
C GLU A 54 -0.24 -24.39 -2.73
N GLY A 55 1.10 -24.40 -2.87
CA GLY A 55 1.95 -23.25 -2.63
C GLY A 55 1.63 -22.06 -3.55
N MET A 56 1.35 -22.33 -4.84
CA MET A 56 0.97 -21.31 -5.82
C MET A 56 -0.49 -20.86 -5.71
N ARG A 57 -1.40 -21.72 -5.25
CA ARG A 57 -2.79 -21.32 -4.92
C ARG A 57 -2.79 -20.25 -3.85
N THR A 58 -1.91 -20.38 -2.86
CA THR A 58 -1.79 -19.44 -1.75
C THR A 58 -1.30 -18.05 -2.21
N GLU A 59 -0.46 -17.99 -3.25
CA GLU A 59 0.02 -16.73 -3.82
C GLU A 59 -0.94 -16.10 -4.86
N LEU A 60 -1.68 -16.91 -5.64
CA LEU A 60 -2.59 -16.45 -6.69
C LEU A 60 -4.05 -16.25 -6.23
N PHE A 61 -4.46 -16.97 -5.18
CA PHE A 61 -5.74 -16.82 -4.47
C PHE A 61 -5.50 -16.30 -3.05
N ALA A 62 -4.63 -15.29 -2.90
CA ALA A 62 -4.86 -14.34 -1.83
C ALA A 62 -6.25 -13.75 -2.08
N ASP A 63 -7.27 -14.33 -1.44
CA ASP A 63 -8.68 -13.99 -1.58
C ASP A 63 -8.86 -12.48 -1.52
N ARG A 64 -8.97 -11.82 -2.67
CA ARG A 64 -9.08 -10.37 -2.69
C ARG A 64 -10.52 -9.98 -2.51
N VAL A 65 -10.73 -8.94 -1.71
CA VAL A 65 -12.04 -8.38 -1.46
C VAL A 65 -12.20 -7.12 -2.30
N TYR A 66 -13.32 -7.02 -2.99
CA TYR A 66 -13.69 -5.87 -3.82
C TYR A 66 -14.65 -4.99 -3.04
N VAL A 67 -14.19 -3.77 -2.75
CA VAL A 67 -14.90 -2.79 -1.93
C VAL A 67 -15.22 -1.58 -2.80
N LEU A 68 -16.42 -1.04 -2.62
CA LEU A 68 -16.90 0.10 -3.39
C LEU A 68 -16.70 1.39 -2.61
N THR A 69 -16.27 2.44 -3.30
CA THR A 69 -16.38 3.79 -2.77
C THR A 69 -17.83 4.29 -2.93
N PRO A 70 -18.27 5.31 -2.16
CA PRO A 70 -19.59 5.92 -2.35
C PRO A 70 -19.78 6.55 -3.74
N LYS A 71 -18.68 6.76 -4.48
CA LYS A 71 -18.66 7.27 -5.86
C LYS A 71 -18.81 6.16 -6.91
N GLY A 72 -18.85 4.90 -6.50
CA GLY A 72 -18.95 3.74 -7.41
C GLY A 72 -17.62 3.23 -7.96
N GLU A 73 -16.49 3.72 -7.45
CA GLU A 73 -15.17 3.18 -7.81
C GLU A 73 -14.91 1.87 -7.07
N VAL A 74 -14.46 0.83 -7.79
CA VAL A 74 -14.11 -0.46 -7.21
C VAL A 74 -12.64 -0.45 -6.81
N ILE A 75 -12.36 -0.84 -5.57
CA ILE A 75 -11.00 -0.93 -5.03
C ILE A 75 -10.77 -2.34 -4.50
N ASP A 76 -9.66 -2.92 -4.91
CA ASP A 76 -9.18 -4.21 -4.41
C ASP A 76 -8.40 -4.05 -3.11
N VAL A 77 -8.72 -4.90 -2.14
CA VAL A 77 -8.02 -5.00 -0.85
C VAL A 77 -7.78 -6.48 -0.51
N PRO A 78 -6.77 -6.83 0.32
CA PRO A 78 -6.54 -8.22 0.71
C PRO A 78 -7.71 -8.79 1.54
N ARG A 79 -7.83 -10.12 1.61
CA ARG A 79 -8.83 -10.79 2.47
C ARG A 79 -8.71 -10.30 3.90
N GLY A 80 -9.86 -10.04 4.53
CA GLY A 80 -9.90 -9.59 5.93
C GLY A 80 -9.36 -8.17 6.12
N ALA A 81 -9.17 -7.40 5.05
CA ALA A 81 -8.83 -5.98 5.16
C ALA A 81 -9.90 -5.24 5.95
N THR A 82 -9.44 -4.22 6.67
CA THR A 82 -10.29 -3.33 7.45
C THR A 82 -10.63 -2.07 6.65
N PRO A 83 -11.63 -1.28 7.09
CA PRO A 83 -11.86 0.07 6.56
C PRO A 83 -10.62 0.96 6.59
N LEU A 84 -9.73 0.74 7.55
CA LEU A 84 -8.49 1.50 7.65
C LEU A 84 -7.50 1.11 6.53
N ASP A 85 -7.39 -0.17 6.21
CA ASP A 85 -6.59 -0.63 5.06
C ASP A 85 -7.11 -0.08 3.73
N PHE A 86 -8.43 -0.01 3.58
CA PHE A 86 -9.09 0.65 2.43
C PHE A 86 -8.77 2.16 2.38
N ALA A 87 -8.79 2.86 3.52
CA ALA A 87 -8.42 4.29 3.53
C ALA A 87 -6.99 4.52 3.03
N TYR A 88 -6.04 3.65 3.41
CA TYR A 88 -4.65 3.73 2.97
C TYR A 88 -4.41 3.25 1.53
N SER A 89 -5.29 2.41 0.97
CA SER A 89 -5.23 2.02 -0.44
C SER A 89 -5.69 3.18 -1.34
N VAL A 90 -6.75 3.89 -0.94
CA VAL A 90 -7.23 5.11 -1.62
C VAL A 90 -6.15 6.21 -1.56
N HIS A 91 -5.77 6.64 -0.36
CA HIS A 91 -4.77 7.70 -0.21
C HIS A 91 -4.13 7.71 1.19
N THR A 92 -2.82 7.93 1.25
CA THR A 92 -2.08 7.94 2.52
C THR A 92 -2.57 9.02 3.49
N SER A 93 -2.91 10.22 3.00
CA SER A 93 -3.49 11.29 3.86
C SER A 93 -4.94 11.02 4.28
N LEU A 94 -5.68 10.16 3.55
CA LEU A 94 -7.00 9.72 3.98
C LEU A 94 -6.86 8.77 5.17
N GLY A 95 -5.93 7.81 5.07
CA GLY A 95 -5.57 6.91 6.17
C GLY A 95 -5.12 7.65 7.43
N HIS A 96 -4.21 8.63 7.32
CA HIS A 96 -3.75 9.41 8.49
C HIS A 96 -4.83 10.24 9.18
N ARG A 97 -5.88 10.62 8.45
CA ARG A 97 -7.01 11.41 8.97
C ARG A 97 -8.21 10.55 9.34
N CYS A 98 -8.13 9.23 9.17
CA CYS A 98 -9.23 8.32 9.45
C CYS A 98 -9.55 8.34 10.95
N ARG A 99 -10.82 8.60 11.29
CA ARG A 99 -11.33 8.52 12.67
C ARG A 99 -12.40 7.46 12.84
N GLY A 100 -13.17 7.20 11.79
CA GLY A 100 -14.22 6.21 11.78
C GLY A 100 -14.53 5.79 10.35
N ALA A 101 -15.37 4.77 10.23
CA ALA A 101 -15.84 4.27 8.95
C ALA A 101 -17.33 3.97 9.01
N LYS A 102 -17.97 4.03 7.85
CA LYS A 102 -19.30 3.50 7.62
C LYS A 102 -19.23 2.45 6.52
N ALA A 103 -19.90 1.33 6.73
CA ALA A 103 -20.13 0.33 5.69
C ALA A 103 -21.63 0.29 5.40
N ASN A 104 -22.00 0.40 4.12
CA ASN A 104 -23.40 0.40 3.66
C ASN A 104 -24.29 1.40 4.44
N GLY A 105 -23.75 2.59 4.74
CA GLY A 105 -24.43 3.65 5.47
C GLY A 105 -24.50 3.48 7.00
N ARG A 106 -24.00 2.39 7.57
CA ARG A 106 -23.97 2.14 9.02
C ARG A 106 -22.57 2.35 9.58
N ILE A 107 -22.45 2.94 10.77
CA ILE A 107 -21.16 3.11 11.45
C ILE A 107 -20.63 1.74 11.86
N VAL A 108 -19.40 1.44 11.45
CA VAL A 108 -18.70 0.20 11.77
C VAL A 108 -17.41 0.49 12.55
N PRO A 109 -16.97 -0.43 13.41
CA PRO A 109 -15.67 -0.28 14.07
C PRO A 109 -14.54 -0.35 13.04
N LEU A 110 -13.40 0.27 13.35
CA LEU A 110 -12.22 0.24 12.48
C LEU A 110 -11.58 -1.15 12.34
N THR A 111 -11.92 -2.09 13.23
CA THR A 111 -11.50 -3.50 13.19
C THR A 111 -12.43 -4.40 12.39
N HIS A 112 -13.53 -3.86 11.86
CA HIS A 112 -14.46 -4.61 11.03
C HIS A 112 -13.75 -5.15 9.79
N THR A 113 -14.00 -6.41 9.44
CA THR A 113 -13.47 -7.03 8.22
C THR A 113 -14.41 -6.77 7.06
N LEU A 114 -13.90 -6.19 5.99
CA LEU A 114 -14.69 -5.86 4.81
C LEU A 114 -15.07 -7.11 4.01
N ALA A 115 -16.29 -7.11 3.47
CA ALA A 115 -16.80 -8.13 2.57
C ALA A 115 -16.94 -7.61 1.13
N ASN A 116 -17.11 -8.54 0.19
CA ASN A 116 -17.26 -8.21 -1.22
C ASN A 116 -18.56 -7.43 -1.47
N GLY A 117 -18.45 -6.33 -2.22
CA GLY A 117 -19.61 -5.51 -2.62
C GLY A 117 -20.09 -4.52 -1.56
N GLU A 118 -19.38 -4.38 -0.44
CA GLU A 118 -19.70 -3.35 0.55
C GLU A 118 -19.28 -1.96 0.08
N VAL A 119 -20.12 -0.97 0.35
CA VAL A 119 -19.82 0.45 0.12
C VAL A 119 -19.21 1.04 1.38
N VAL A 120 -17.95 1.43 1.33
CA VAL A 120 -17.21 1.94 2.49
C VAL A 120 -16.99 3.45 2.38
N GLU A 121 -17.50 4.18 3.36
CA GLU A 121 -17.30 5.62 3.52
C GLU A 121 -16.37 5.87 4.72
N ILE A 122 -15.29 6.62 4.52
CA ILE A 122 -14.33 6.93 5.57
C ILE A 122 -14.64 8.31 6.18
N ILE A 123 -14.83 8.34 7.50
CA ILE A 123 -15.02 9.57 8.26
C ILE A 123 -13.65 10.13 8.59
N THR A 124 -13.35 11.32 8.04
CA THR A 124 -12.04 11.97 8.19
C THR A 124 -12.06 13.12 9.19
N GLY A 125 -10.96 13.29 9.91
CA GLY A 125 -10.71 14.45 10.77
C GLY A 125 -9.99 15.59 10.04
N LYS A 126 -9.94 16.76 10.68
CA LYS A 126 -9.26 17.96 10.17
C LYS A 126 -7.72 17.82 10.17
N HIS A 127 -7.18 17.05 11.10
CA HIS A 127 -5.74 16.90 11.32
C HIS A 127 -5.32 15.44 11.17
N ASP A 128 -4.10 15.22 10.66
CA ASP A 128 -3.44 13.92 10.60
C ASP A 128 -3.11 13.47 12.03
N ALA A 129 -3.77 12.41 12.51
CA ALA A 129 -3.59 11.90 13.86
C ALA A 129 -3.72 10.37 13.89
N PRO A 130 -2.81 9.63 13.22
CA PRO A 130 -2.78 8.18 13.31
C PRO A 130 -2.44 7.72 14.73
N SER A 131 -3.10 6.66 15.19
CA SER A 131 -2.77 6.03 16.48
C SER A 131 -1.58 5.07 16.34
N ARG A 132 -0.79 4.94 17.43
CA ARG A 132 0.29 3.93 17.52
C ARG A 132 -0.27 2.51 17.60
N ASP A 133 -1.48 2.34 18.10
CA ASP A 133 -2.13 1.03 18.27
C ASP A 133 -2.36 0.32 16.94
N TRP A 134 -2.44 1.08 15.84
CA TRP A 134 -2.59 0.54 14.48
C TRP A 134 -1.36 -0.22 13.99
N LEU A 135 -0.20 -0.01 14.62
CA LEU A 135 1.04 -0.71 14.27
C LEU A 135 1.14 -2.11 14.86
N ALA A 136 0.39 -2.38 15.93
CA ALA A 136 0.37 -3.68 16.60
C ALA A 136 -0.53 -4.64 15.81
N PRO A 137 -0.01 -5.76 15.29
CA PRO A 137 -0.79 -6.72 14.54
C PRO A 137 -1.93 -7.35 15.36
N GLU A 138 -1.71 -7.53 16.66
CA GLU A 138 -2.65 -8.14 17.61
C GLU A 138 -4.01 -7.44 17.67
N HIS A 139 -4.04 -6.12 17.46
CA HIS A 139 -5.27 -5.33 17.53
C HIS A 139 -6.12 -5.41 16.24
N GLY A 140 -5.60 -5.99 15.17
CA GLY A 140 -6.36 -6.22 13.94
C GLY A 140 -6.78 -4.96 13.16
N TYR A 141 -6.13 -3.80 13.37
CA TYR A 141 -6.46 -2.56 12.64
C TYR A 141 -5.91 -2.53 11.21
N LEU A 142 -4.68 -2.98 11.00
CA LEU A 142 -4.00 -2.97 9.70
C LEU A 142 -3.44 -4.35 9.40
N VAL A 143 -4.05 -5.02 8.43
CA VAL A 143 -3.61 -6.32 7.91
C VAL A 143 -2.44 -6.12 6.95
N SER A 144 -2.48 -5.08 6.11
CA SER A 144 -1.45 -4.85 5.09
C SER A 144 -0.13 -4.35 5.68
N ALA A 145 0.95 -5.10 5.45
CA ALA A 145 2.31 -4.71 5.84
C ALA A 145 2.76 -3.40 5.17
N ARG A 146 2.32 -3.14 3.93
CA ARG A 146 2.60 -1.90 3.20
C ARG A 146 1.98 -0.70 3.92
N ASN A 147 0.73 -0.83 4.38
CA ASN A 147 0.02 0.24 5.07
C ASN A 147 0.64 0.52 6.44
N ARG A 148 0.95 -0.53 7.22
CA ARG A 148 1.73 -0.38 8.47
C ARG A 148 3.05 0.36 8.26
N SER A 149 3.73 0.11 7.15
CA SER A 149 5.00 0.78 6.82
C SER A 149 4.81 2.29 6.55
N LYS A 150 3.70 2.70 5.94
CA LYS A 150 3.33 4.12 5.77
C LYS A 150 3.13 4.81 7.12
N VAL A 151 2.42 4.17 8.04
CA VAL A 151 2.21 4.68 9.41
C VAL A 151 3.54 4.81 10.16
N ARG A 152 4.40 3.77 10.10
CA ARG A 152 5.76 3.83 10.68
C ARG A 152 6.59 4.96 10.08
N ALA A 153 6.50 5.18 8.77
CA ALA A 153 7.21 6.28 8.11
C ALA A 153 6.72 7.65 8.59
N TRP A 154 5.41 7.81 8.83
CA TRP A 154 4.84 9.04 9.38
C TRP A 154 5.37 9.33 10.79
N PHE A 155 5.36 8.35 11.70
CA PHE A 155 5.92 8.52 13.04
C PHE A 155 7.42 8.83 13.01
N ARG A 156 8.19 8.11 12.19
CA ARG A 156 9.62 8.39 11.99
C ARG A 156 9.87 9.82 11.54
N LYS A 157 9.01 10.38 10.68
CA LYS A 157 9.11 11.77 10.20
C LYS A 157 8.85 12.78 11.31
N GLN A 158 7.92 12.50 12.22
CA GLN A 158 7.67 13.35 13.38
C GLN A 158 8.82 13.29 14.39
N ASP A 159 9.35 12.10 14.63
CA ASP A 159 10.38 11.87 15.65
C ASP A 159 11.79 12.30 15.20
N VAL A 160 11.99 12.73 13.95
CA VAL A 160 13.33 13.14 13.42
C VAL A 160 14.00 14.18 14.32
N GLY A 161 13.24 15.17 14.81
CA GLY A 161 13.77 16.23 15.67
C GLY A 161 14.34 15.68 16.97
N GLY A 162 13.54 14.88 17.69
CA GLY A 162 13.93 14.25 18.94
C GLY A 162 15.04 13.20 18.76
N ASN A 163 14.98 12.42 17.69
CA ASN A 163 16.01 11.44 17.36
C ASN A 163 17.35 12.12 17.06
N ARG A 164 17.33 13.30 16.42
CA ARG A 164 18.55 14.05 16.13
C ARG A 164 19.18 14.64 17.38
N SER A 165 18.38 15.15 18.33
CA SER A 165 18.91 15.67 19.60
C SER A 165 19.44 14.53 20.49
N ALA A 166 18.68 13.43 20.61
CA ALA A 166 19.09 12.26 21.36
C ALA A 166 20.36 11.61 20.77
N GLY A 167 20.40 11.44 19.44
CA GLY A 167 21.58 10.91 18.75
C GLY A 167 22.82 11.78 18.92
N ARG A 168 22.64 13.11 18.91
CA ARG A 168 23.74 14.05 19.20
C ARG A 168 24.26 13.89 20.62
N ALA A 169 23.37 13.79 21.62
CA ALA A 169 23.75 13.64 23.01
C ALA A 169 24.52 12.32 23.26
N ILE A 170 24.06 11.22 22.65
CA ILE A 170 24.75 9.92 22.73
C ILE A 170 26.13 10.01 22.07
N ALA A 171 26.20 10.58 20.85
CA ALA A 171 27.47 10.74 20.14
C ALA A 171 28.47 11.60 20.92
N GLU A 172 28.02 12.70 21.52
CA GLU A 172 28.87 13.60 22.31
C GLU A 172 29.41 12.91 23.57
N ARG A 173 28.59 12.09 24.23
CA ARG A 173 29.01 11.27 25.38
C ARG A 173 30.11 10.27 24.99
N GLU A 174 29.93 9.53 23.90
CA GLU A 174 30.92 8.52 23.47
C GLU A 174 32.20 9.18 22.90
N LEU A 175 32.08 10.29 22.16
CA LEU A 175 33.25 11.04 21.68
C LEU A 175 34.09 11.61 22.84
N SER A 176 33.42 12.11 23.88
CA SER A 176 34.09 12.58 25.10
C SER A 176 34.84 11.45 25.82
N ARG A 177 34.28 10.23 25.81
CA ARG A 177 34.91 9.03 26.39
C ARG A 177 36.20 8.63 25.67
N ILE A 178 36.25 8.82 24.35
CA ILE A 178 37.42 8.47 23.51
C ILE A 178 38.42 9.64 23.42
N GLY A 179 38.10 10.80 24.03
CA GLY A 179 38.97 11.98 24.05
C GLY A 179 38.97 12.77 22.74
N VAL A 180 38.03 12.50 21.83
CA VAL A 180 37.90 13.21 20.55
C VAL A 180 36.95 14.38 20.72
N ARG A 181 37.40 15.60 20.42
CA ARG A 181 36.53 16.78 20.46
C ARG A 181 35.57 16.77 19.27
N PRO A 182 34.26 17.01 19.46
CA PRO A 182 33.33 17.13 18.36
C PRO A 182 33.64 18.42 17.58
N GLU A 183 34.26 18.29 16.40
CA GLU A 183 34.39 19.42 15.48
C GLU A 183 32.99 19.86 15.05
N ARG A 184 32.60 21.07 15.44
CA ARG A 184 31.38 21.71 14.93
C ARG A 184 31.59 22.02 13.45
N ARG A 185 31.17 21.13 12.56
CA ARG A 185 31.03 21.48 11.15
C ARG A 185 30.00 22.61 11.02
N PRO A 186 30.32 23.73 10.34
CA PRO A 186 29.34 24.78 10.11
C PRO A 186 28.17 24.19 9.33
N THR A 187 26.96 24.41 9.83
CA THR A 187 25.73 24.06 9.10
C THR A 187 25.77 24.74 7.74
N PRO A 188 25.51 24.04 6.62
CA PRO A 188 25.45 24.69 5.33
C PRO A 188 24.36 25.74 5.39
N ILE A 189 24.76 27.00 5.19
CA ILE A 189 23.84 28.11 4.99
C ILE A 189 23.19 27.82 3.63
N ILE A 190 21.99 27.25 3.64
CA ILE A 190 21.19 27.14 2.42
C ILE A 190 20.78 28.58 2.09
N SER A 191 21.60 29.26 1.28
CA SER A 191 21.31 30.59 0.76
C SER A 191 20.15 30.49 -0.22
N THR A 192 18.94 30.67 0.28
CA THR A 192 17.75 30.85 -0.56
C THR A 192 17.81 32.26 -1.17
N SER A 193 18.66 32.45 -2.17
CA SER A 193 18.68 33.66 -2.99
C SER A 193 18.56 33.28 -4.46
N CYS A 194 17.35 32.91 -4.87
CA CYS A 194 16.95 32.97 -6.28
C CYS A 194 15.89 34.07 -6.39
N SER A 195 16.35 35.32 -6.34
CA SER A 195 15.55 36.49 -6.68
C SER A 195 15.34 36.48 -8.19
N ALA A 196 14.17 36.03 -8.63
CA ALA A 196 13.69 36.17 -9.99
C ALA A 196 13.67 37.65 -10.40
N ARG A 197 14.63 38.05 -11.23
CA ARG A 197 14.64 39.36 -11.90
C ARG A 197 14.33 39.14 -13.38
N ALA A 198 13.06 38.89 -13.69
CA ALA A 198 12.56 38.97 -15.06
C ALA A 198 12.35 40.45 -15.41
N ARG A 199 13.35 41.05 -16.07
CA ARG A 199 13.21 42.35 -16.75
C ARG A 199 12.70 42.08 -18.17
N SER A 200 11.55 42.67 -18.46
CA SER A 200 11.16 43.33 -19.72
C SER A 200 12.04 43.09 -20.95
N ARG A 201 11.44 42.50 -21.99
CA ARG A 201 11.34 43.11 -23.33
C ARG A 201 10.27 42.38 -24.14
#